data_AF-A0A0B3B2N7-F1
#
_entry.id   AF-A0A0B3B2N7-F1
#
_cell.length_a   1.000
_cell.length_b   1.000
_cell.length_c   1.000
_cell.angle_alpha   90.00
_cell.angle_beta   90.00
_cell.angle_gamma   90.00
#
_symmetry.space_group_name_H-M   'P 1'
#
loop_
_entity.id
_entity.type
_entity.pdbx_description
1 polymer ?
#
loop_
_entity_poly.entity_id
_entity_poly.type
_entity_poly.pdbx_seq_one_letter_code
_entity_poly.pdbx_strand_id
1 'polypeptide(L)'
;MVQSSSKLQYLKRFFAAGSLIVSLNGLNSFTNLANAQVNEMESDSANTPKREIFHYARKILDLEKEAGFKVLPFHYKNLDSIINNAKKEVNIEGVAEELKKEQALNNLKNISEIFRAHNFIYFSDPDVLLHKALETKKMNSYNFLVLYFEIAEKAGLPITAKKADDHYFIEYDLDSETFGWELFLGIEQDKKLYPTLEKNKNVTPLDKEKFLGIADRTIGIHLYKQEKCEEAMKYITKAMNADITDPRTNKYEGDVYKCLGKDERALDSYNYAIEFEENFFEARATLGEMLYKRGELSKALEDYNKSIELSPSNPELYKTKGDILIKLLDKKKEAQKDYEKALELILKK
;
A
#
# COMPACT_ATOMS: atom_id res chain seq x y z
N MET A 1 -3.19 -30.79 -1.24
CA MET A 1 -4.49 -30.46 -1.88
C MET A 1 -5.02 -29.06 -1.55
N VAL A 2 -4.31 -28.20 -0.78
CA VAL A 2 -4.79 -26.85 -0.41
C VAL A 2 -4.41 -25.77 -1.44
N GLN A 3 -3.30 -25.92 -2.19
CA GLN A 3 -2.88 -24.95 -3.21
C GLN A 3 -3.76 -24.88 -4.47
N SER A 4 -4.67 -25.84 -4.68
CA SER A 4 -5.56 -25.85 -5.86
C SER A 4 -6.85 -25.04 -5.66
N SER A 5 -7.29 -24.82 -4.41
CA SER A 5 -8.49 -24.01 -4.14
C SER A 5 -8.21 -22.51 -4.26
N SER A 6 -7.03 -22.06 -3.79
CA SER A 6 -6.60 -20.66 -3.86
C SER A 6 -6.44 -20.16 -5.29
N LYS A 7 -5.78 -20.94 -6.16
CA LYS A 7 -5.66 -20.62 -7.60
C LYS A 7 -7.01 -20.57 -8.31
N LEU A 8 -7.95 -21.46 -7.97
CA LEU A 8 -9.28 -21.49 -8.59
C LEU A 8 -10.17 -20.33 -8.10
N GLN A 9 -10.07 -19.94 -6.82
CA GLN A 9 -10.74 -18.77 -6.27
C GLN A 9 -10.14 -17.46 -6.82
N TYR A 10 -8.81 -17.38 -6.92
CA TYR A 10 -8.08 -16.31 -7.61
C TYR A 10 -8.56 -16.14 -9.06
N LEU A 11 -8.63 -17.23 -9.83
CA LEU A 11 -9.13 -17.21 -11.21
C LEU A 11 -10.59 -16.75 -11.27
N LYS A 12 -11.47 -17.29 -10.42
CA LYS A 12 -12.88 -16.85 -10.35
C LYS A 12 -13.01 -15.36 -10.05
N ARG A 13 -12.16 -14.83 -9.18
CA ARG A 13 -12.16 -13.41 -8.80
C ARG A 13 -11.56 -12.51 -9.87
N PHE A 14 -10.50 -12.95 -10.55
CA PHE A 14 -9.95 -12.27 -11.73
C PHE A 14 -11.03 -12.15 -12.83
N PHE A 15 -11.81 -13.20 -13.07
CA PHE A 15 -12.94 -13.15 -13.99
C PHE A 15 -14.12 -12.29 -13.47
N ALA A 16 -14.37 -12.24 -12.16
CA ALA A 16 -15.41 -11.39 -11.56
C ALA A 16 -15.05 -9.89 -11.61
N ALA A 17 -13.79 -9.54 -11.32
CA ALA A 17 -13.28 -8.17 -11.43
C ALA A 17 -13.28 -7.69 -12.89
N GLY A 18 -12.90 -8.56 -13.83
CA GLY A 18 -12.97 -8.27 -15.27
C GLY A 18 -14.40 -8.15 -15.82
N SER A 19 -15.36 -8.92 -15.29
CA SER A 19 -16.76 -8.90 -15.77
C SER A 19 -17.58 -7.70 -15.27
N LEU A 20 -17.12 -6.98 -14.22
CA LEU A 20 -17.66 -5.68 -13.85
C LEU A 20 -17.36 -4.57 -14.89
N ILE A 21 -16.45 -4.82 -15.85
CA ILE A 21 -16.06 -3.87 -16.91
C ILE A 21 -16.62 -4.24 -18.30
N VAL A 22 -17.18 -5.43 -18.49
CA VAL A 22 -17.62 -5.89 -19.84
C VAL A 22 -19.14 -5.94 -19.94
N SER A 23 -19.73 -4.80 -20.33
CA SER A 23 -20.95 -4.85 -21.15
C SER A 23 -20.54 -5.15 -22.60
N LEU A 24 -20.75 -6.39 -23.02
CA LEU A 24 -20.91 -6.91 -24.38
C LEU A 24 -20.29 -6.07 -25.52
N ASN A 25 -19.05 -6.37 -25.89
CA ASN A 25 -18.54 -6.57 -27.27
C ASN A 25 -17.01 -6.55 -27.27
N GLY A 26 -16.36 -7.72 -27.18
CA GLY A 26 -14.89 -7.78 -27.30
C GLY A 26 -14.23 -9.04 -26.76
N LEU A 27 -14.79 -10.21 -27.01
CA LEU A 27 -14.21 -11.49 -26.54
C LEU A 27 -12.98 -11.96 -27.36
N ASN A 28 -12.54 -11.21 -28.37
CA ASN A 28 -11.43 -11.59 -29.25
C ASN A 28 -10.12 -10.81 -29.06
N SER A 29 -10.04 -9.85 -28.12
CA SER A 29 -8.81 -9.05 -27.91
C SER A 29 -7.93 -9.54 -26.75
N PHE A 30 -8.44 -10.36 -25.83
CA PHE A 30 -7.72 -10.73 -24.60
C PHE A 30 -6.68 -11.83 -24.77
N THR A 31 -6.82 -12.72 -25.77
CA THR A 31 -5.81 -13.75 -26.06
C THR A 31 -4.55 -13.19 -26.72
N ASN A 32 -4.62 -12.00 -27.34
CA ASN A 32 -3.48 -11.35 -27.98
C ASN A 32 -2.59 -10.57 -26.99
N LEU A 33 -3.12 -10.11 -25.85
CA LEU A 33 -2.34 -9.39 -24.83
C LEU A 33 -1.41 -10.32 -24.04
N ALA A 34 -1.88 -11.53 -23.71
CA ALA A 34 -1.06 -12.53 -23.02
C ALA A 34 0.10 -13.06 -23.89
N ASN A 35 -0.10 -13.15 -25.22
CA ASN A 35 0.94 -13.60 -26.15
C ASN A 35 1.89 -12.46 -26.59
N ALA A 36 1.46 -11.20 -26.54
CA ALA A 36 2.34 -10.05 -26.82
C ALA A 36 3.39 -9.85 -25.72
N GLN A 37 3.03 -10.08 -24.45
CA GLN A 37 3.95 -9.91 -23.32
C GLN A 37 5.04 -11.01 -23.22
N VAL A 38 4.84 -12.17 -23.87
CA VAL A 38 5.81 -13.27 -23.86
C VAL A 38 6.86 -13.11 -24.98
N ASN A 39 6.56 -12.37 -26.05
CA ASN A 39 7.47 -12.20 -27.19
C ASN A 39 8.40 -10.96 -27.10
N GLU A 40 8.27 -10.12 -26.07
CA GLU A 40 9.16 -8.96 -25.86
C GLU A 40 10.31 -9.23 -24.85
N MET A 41 10.44 -10.45 -24.31
CA MET A 41 11.51 -10.81 -23.37
C MET A 41 12.75 -11.45 -24.00
N GLU A 42 12.85 -11.52 -25.33
CA GLU A 42 14.08 -11.96 -26.00
C GLU A 42 14.56 -10.92 -27.04
N SER A 43 15.82 -10.52 -26.88
CA SER A 43 16.65 -9.63 -27.72
C SER A 43 16.31 -8.12 -27.73
N ASP A 44 16.99 -7.33 -26.89
CA ASP A 44 18.02 -6.40 -27.39
C ASP A 44 18.78 -5.71 -26.23
N SER A 45 19.99 -6.19 -25.95
CA SER A 45 20.95 -5.57 -25.04
C SER A 45 21.73 -4.46 -25.76
N ALA A 46 21.08 -3.37 -26.19
CA ALA A 46 21.78 -2.17 -26.69
C ALA A 46 20.91 -0.91 -26.87
N ASN A 47 19.67 -0.88 -26.41
CA ASN A 47 18.84 0.31 -26.62
C ASN A 47 17.85 0.48 -25.47
N THR A 48 18.31 1.01 -24.33
CA THR A 48 17.43 1.37 -23.22
C THR A 48 16.42 2.40 -23.73
N PRO A 49 15.13 2.07 -23.86
CA PRO A 49 14.15 3.04 -24.36
C PRO A 49 14.16 4.21 -23.37
N LYS A 50 14.32 5.44 -23.88
CA LYS A 50 14.16 6.65 -23.04
C LYS A 50 12.80 6.54 -22.35
N ARG A 51 12.83 6.29 -21.04
CA ARG A 51 11.64 6.18 -20.20
C ARG A 51 10.79 7.42 -20.42
N GLU A 52 9.62 7.25 -21.02
CA GLU A 52 8.63 8.32 -21.11
C GLU A 52 8.36 8.83 -19.69
N ILE A 53 8.55 10.12 -19.46
CA ILE A 53 8.43 10.72 -18.11
C ILE A 53 6.96 10.62 -17.69
N PHE A 54 6.68 9.84 -16.64
CA PHE A 54 5.31 9.53 -16.25
C PHE A 54 4.68 10.58 -15.31
N HIS A 55 5.49 11.35 -14.58
CA HIS A 55 5.05 12.37 -13.62
C HIS A 55 4.15 11.79 -12.51
N TYR A 56 4.66 10.78 -11.80
CA TYR A 56 3.95 10.07 -10.73
C TYR A 56 3.21 10.98 -9.75
N ALA A 57 3.87 12.03 -9.24
CA ALA A 57 3.30 12.89 -8.21
C ALA A 57 2.14 13.73 -8.77
N ARG A 58 2.29 14.25 -9.99
CA ARG A 58 1.21 14.99 -10.66
C ARG A 58 0.02 14.09 -10.96
N LYS A 59 0.29 12.87 -11.47
CA LYS A 59 -0.77 11.91 -11.79
C LYS A 59 -1.59 11.55 -10.54
N ILE A 60 -0.95 11.41 -9.39
CA ILE A 60 -1.66 11.14 -8.12
C ILE A 60 -2.50 12.36 -7.70
N LEU A 61 -1.96 13.57 -7.77
CA LEU A 61 -2.75 14.79 -7.49
C LEU A 61 -3.96 14.93 -8.43
N ASP A 62 -3.81 14.56 -9.70
CA ASP A 62 -4.90 14.55 -10.67
C ASP A 62 -5.95 13.49 -10.29
N LEU A 63 -5.55 12.27 -9.93
CA LEU A 63 -6.46 11.22 -9.47
C LEU A 63 -7.25 11.64 -8.22
N GLU A 64 -6.59 12.28 -7.26
CA GLU A 64 -7.23 12.81 -6.06
C GLU A 64 -8.23 13.92 -6.40
N LYS A 65 -7.88 14.80 -7.35
CA LYS A 65 -8.77 15.86 -7.83
C LYS A 65 -10.00 15.27 -8.55
N GLU A 66 -9.79 14.28 -9.41
CA GLU A 66 -10.86 13.54 -10.11
C GLU A 66 -11.79 12.82 -9.14
N ALA A 67 -11.27 12.34 -8.00
CA ALA A 67 -12.05 11.74 -6.92
C ALA A 67 -12.84 12.76 -6.08
N GLY A 68 -12.75 14.05 -6.41
CA GLY A 68 -13.47 15.13 -5.73
C GLY A 68 -12.78 15.67 -4.48
N PHE A 69 -11.52 15.31 -4.22
CA PHE A 69 -10.76 15.95 -3.14
C PHE A 69 -10.33 17.36 -3.53
N LYS A 70 -10.12 18.23 -2.53
CA LYS A 70 -9.80 19.65 -2.71
C LYS A 70 -8.33 19.85 -3.08
N VAL A 71 -7.94 19.41 -4.27
CA VAL A 71 -6.59 19.60 -4.80
C VAL A 71 -6.50 20.96 -5.52
N LEU A 72 -6.02 21.96 -4.80
CA LEU A 72 -5.84 23.35 -5.25
C LEU A 72 -4.53 23.58 -6.03
N PRO A 73 -4.43 24.63 -6.88
CA PRO A 73 -3.23 24.95 -7.66
C PRO A 73 -1.94 25.10 -6.83
N PHE A 74 -2.04 25.54 -5.57
CA PHE A 74 -0.87 25.67 -4.72
C PHE A 74 -0.21 24.32 -4.40
N HIS A 75 -0.94 23.19 -4.42
CA HIS A 75 -0.34 21.87 -4.22
C HIS A 75 0.64 21.54 -5.34
N TYR A 76 0.25 21.77 -6.59
CA TYR A 76 1.12 21.57 -7.76
C TYR A 76 2.32 22.52 -7.71
N LYS A 77 2.10 23.79 -7.35
CA LYS A 77 3.19 24.76 -7.20
C LYS A 77 4.18 24.36 -6.09
N ASN A 78 3.68 23.90 -4.95
CA ASN A 78 4.51 23.43 -3.85
C ASN A 78 5.31 22.19 -4.27
N LEU A 79 4.66 21.22 -4.91
CA LEU A 79 5.31 20.04 -5.49
C LEU A 79 6.43 20.46 -6.45
N ASP A 80 6.14 21.29 -7.44
CA ASP A 80 7.13 21.77 -8.41
C ASP A 80 8.31 22.47 -7.72
N SER A 81 8.05 23.30 -6.71
CA SER A 81 9.10 23.98 -5.97
C SER A 81 10.03 22.99 -5.26
N ILE A 82 9.48 22.00 -4.57
CA ILE A 82 10.25 20.97 -3.85
C ILE A 82 11.07 20.14 -4.83
N ILE A 83 10.44 19.65 -5.89
CA ILE A 83 11.07 18.79 -6.90
C ILE A 83 12.18 19.53 -7.64
N ASN A 84 11.95 20.78 -8.04
CA ASN A 84 12.95 21.58 -8.75
C ASN A 84 14.13 21.98 -7.84
N ASN A 85 13.90 22.20 -6.54
CA ASN A 85 14.99 22.40 -5.58
C ASN A 85 15.79 21.12 -5.40
N ALA A 86 15.13 19.98 -5.23
CA ALA A 86 15.79 18.68 -5.09
C ALA A 86 16.60 18.29 -6.31
N LYS A 87 16.05 18.47 -7.51
CA LYS A 87 16.74 18.17 -8.76
C LYS A 87 18.06 18.93 -8.91
N LYS A 88 18.15 20.19 -8.46
CA LYS A 88 19.37 21.01 -8.61
C LYS A 88 20.57 20.44 -7.83
N GLU A 89 20.30 19.72 -6.76
CA GLU A 89 21.33 19.10 -5.90
C GLU A 89 21.71 17.68 -6.35
N VAL A 90 21.13 17.20 -7.46
CA VAL A 90 21.43 15.87 -8.04
C VAL A 90 22.45 16.03 -9.17
N ASN A 91 23.58 15.33 -9.06
CA ASN A 91 24.60 15.25 -10.08
C ASN A 91 24.83 13.79 -10.52
N ILE A 92 24.72 13.53 -11.83
CA ILE A 92 24.91 12.20 -12.43
C ILE A 92 25.98 12.18 -13.53
N GLU A 93 26.64 13.30 -13.82
CA GLU A 93 27.57 13.43 -14.95
C GLU A 93 29.03 13.21 -14.55
N GLY A 94 29.80 12.53 -15.42
CA GLY A 94 31.26 12.57 -15.43
C GLY A 94 31.98 11.92 -14.25
N VAL A 95 31.32 11.00 -13.54
CA VAL A 95 31.88 10.35 -12.34
C VAL A 95 32.65 9.08 -12.71
N ALA A 96 33.86 8.93 -12.17
CA ALA A 96 34.65 7.71 -12.28
C ALA A 96 33.89 6.52 -11.66
N GLU A 97 34.06 5.31 -12.20
CA GLU A 97 33.29 4.12 -11.82
C GLU A 97 33.32 3.88 -10.31
N GLU A 98 34.50 3.99 -9.71
CA GLU A 98 34.76 3.78 -8.28
C GLU A 98 34.07 4.79 -7.35
N LEU A 99 33.62 5.94 -7.87
CA LEU A 99 32.93 6.98 -7.11
C LEU A 99 31.41 7.02 -7.36
N LYS A 100 30.90 6.21 -8.30
CA LYS A 100 29.47 6.23 -8.66
C LYS A 100 28.55 5.96 -7.46
N LYS A 101 28.91 5.00 -6.60
CA LYS A 101 28.12 4.69 -5.40
C LYS A 101 28.11 5.83 -4.39
N GLU A 102 29.27 6.44 -4.13
CA GLU A 102 29.36 7.59 -3.23
C GLU A 102 28.52 8.76 -3.75
N GLN A 103 28.60 9.06 -5.06
CA GLN A 103 27.78 10.08 -5.68
C GLN A 103 26.29 9.76 -5.57
N ALA A 104 25.87 8.51 -5.84
CA ALA A 104 24.48 8.10 -5.71
C ALA A 104 23.97 8.28 -4.27
N LEU A 105 24.75 7.88 -3.27
CA LEU A 105 24.43 8.11 -1.86
C LEU A 105 24.32 9.59 -1.53
N ASN A 106 25.24 10.43 -2.03
CA ASN A 106 25.19 11.87 -1.81
C ASN A 106 23.95 12.51 -2.47
N ASN A 107 23.60 12.11 -3.69
CA ASN A 107 22.37 12.57 -4.36
C ASN A 107 21.12 12.25 -3.51
N LEU A 108 21.00 11.02 -3.01
CA LEU A 108 19.85 10.61 -2.19
C LEU A 108 19.82 11.30 -0.82
N LYS A 109 20.99 11.52 -0.20
CA LYS A 109 21.12 12.33 1.03
C LYS A 109 20.65 13.76 0.80
N ASN A 110 21.13 14.41 -0.26
CA ASN A 110 20.73 15.78 -0.59
C ASN A 110 19.21 15.90 -0.79
N ILE A 111 18.60 14.94 -1.51
CA ILE A 111 17.14 14.86 -1.65
C ILE A 111 16.45 14.77 -0.28
N SER A 112 16.93 13.88 0.60
CA SER A 112 16.39 13.73 1.97
C SER A 112 16.51 15.02 2.78
N GLU A 113 17.65 15.69 2.71
CA GLU A 113 17.91 16.95 3.43
C GLU A 113 16.99 18.07 2.96
N ILE A 114 16.67 18.11 1.67
CA ILE A 114 15.71 19.08 1.12
C ILE A 114 14.32 18.81 1.66
N PHE A 115 13.89 17.56 1.78
CA PHE A 115 12.61 17.25 2.42
C PHE A 115 12.59 17.69 3.90
N ARG A 116 13.68 17.46 4.64
CA ARG A 116 13.82 17.94 6.03
C ARG A 116 13.80 19.47 6.12
N ALA A 117 14.50 20.16 5.22
CA ALA A 117 14.52 21.63 5.16
C ALA A 117 13.13 22.23 4.84
N HIS A 118 12.27 21.47 4.15
CA HIS A 118 10.87 21.85 3.92
C HIS A 118 9.94 21.45 5.08
N ASN A 119 10.48 20.90 6.16
CA ASN A 119 9.80 20.40 7.37
C ASN A 119 8.88 19.20 7.10
N PHE A 120 9.19 18.35 6.13
CA PHE A 120 8.50 17.06 6.00
C PHE A 120 8.92 16.12 7.12
N ILE A 121 7.93 15.53 7.78
CA ILE A 121 8.11 14.58 8.87
C ILE A 121 7.43 13.26 8.53
N TYR A 122 7.99 12.16 9.03
CA TYR A 122 7.34 10.87 8.93
C TYR A 122 6.07 10.83 9.76
N PHE A 123 5.06 10.22 9.17
CA PHE A 123 3.81 9.91 9.83
C PHE A 123 3.44 8.48 9.47
N SER A 124 3.23 7.67 10.50
CA SER A 124 3.04 6.22 10.37
C SER A 124 1.67 5.84 9.80
N ASP A 125 0.79 6.79 9.49
CA ASP A 125 -0.49 6.49 8.85
C ASP A 125 -0.25 6.05 7.39
N PRO A 126 -0.53 4.78 7.06
CA PRO A 126 -0.29 4.24 5.71
C PRO A 126 -1.26 4.81 4.67
N ASP A 127 -2.38 5.41 5.09
CA ASP A 127 -3.47 5.81 4.21
C ASP A 127 -3.60 7.34 4.20
N VAL A 128 -2.57 8.05 3.72
CA VAL A 128 -2.53 9.52 3.64
C VAL A 128 -2.50 9.97 2.19
N LEU A 129 -3.48 10.78 1.78
CA LEU A 129 -3.53 11.41 0.45
C LEU A 129 -2.35 12.37 0.25
N LEU A 130 -1.80 12.40 -0.96
CA LEU A 130 -0.63 13.20 -1.33
C LEU A 130 -0.90 14.70 -1.16
N HIS A 131 -2.07 15.22 -1.58
CA HIS A 131 -2.36 16.65 -1.38
C HIS A 131 -2.38 17.01 0.12
N LYS A 132 -2.92 16.13 0.98
CA LYS A 132 -2.90 16.31 2.43
C LYS A 132 -1.51 16.18 3.02
N ALA A 133 -0.69 15.26 2.52
CA ALA A 133 0.69 15.13 2.93
C ALA A 133 1.49 16.40 2.60
N LEU A 134 1.27 17.00 1.43
CA LEU A 134 1.88 18.27 1.02
C LEU A 134 1.41 19.46 1.87
N GLU A 135 0.13 19.53 2.24
CA GLU A 135 -0.42 20.58 3.12
C GLU A 135 0.13 20.48 4.54
N THR A 136 0.03 19.28 5.13
CA THR A 136 0.34 19.04 6.55
C THR A 136 1.81 18.78 6.81
N LYS A 137 2.58 18.54 5.74
CA LYS A 137 3.98 18.09 5.77
C LYS A 137 4.20 16.77 6.50
N LYS A 138 3.14 15.97 6.65
CA LYS A 138 3.17 14.64 7.25
C LYS A 138 3.14 13.61 6.13
N MET A 139 4.22 12.87 5.95
CA MET A 139 4.38 11.89 4.87
C MET A 139 4.61 10.50 5.44
N ASN A 140 3.94 9.52 4.86
CA ASN A 140 4.31 8.12 5.03
C ASN A 140 5.38 7.73 4.00
N SER A 141 5.86 6.49 4.07
CA SER A 141 6.91 6.00 3.16
C SER A 141 6.48 6.02 1.69
N TYR A 142 5.22 5.73 1.37
CA TYR A 142 4.70 5.85 0.00
C TYR A 142 4.72 7.29 -0.52
N ASN A 143 4.30 8.27 0.28
CA ASN A 143 4.32 9.68 -0.13
C ASN A 143 5.76 10.18 -0.37
N PHE A 144 6.73 9.75 0.45
CA PHE A 144 8.14 10.02 0.14
C PHE A 144 8.56 9.35 -1.16
N LEU A 145 8.19 8.08 -1.38
CA LEU A 145 8.52 7.34 -2.60
C LEU A 145 8.04 8.08 -3.85
N VAL A 146 6.82 8.61 -3.81
CA VAL A 146 6.24 9.45 -4.88
C VAL A 146 7.13 10.63 -5.22
N LEU A 147 7.64 11.35 -4.21
CA LEU A 147 8.52 12.50 -4.46
C LEU A 147 9.88 12.08 -5.03
N TYR A 148 10.49 11.02 -4.49
CA TYR A 148 11.75 10.50 -5.03
C TYR A 148 11.61 10.07 -6.49
N PHE A 149 10.52 9.40 -6.85
CA PHE A 149 10.27 8.97 -8.23
C PHE A 149 10.09 10.16 -9.17
N GLU A 150 9.35 11.19 -8.77
CA GLU A 150 9.21 12.41 -9.57
C GLU A 150 10.56 13.13 -9.77
N ILE A 151 11.44 13.15 -8.75
CA ILE A 151 12.81 13.69 -8.88
C ILE A 151 13.63 12.80 -9.82
N ALA A 152 13.59 11.49 -9.64
CA ALA A 152 14.37 10.54 -10.41
C ALA A 152 14.04 10.60 -11.90
N GLU A 153 12.76 10.68 -12.27
CA GLU A 153 12.39 10.83 -13.68
C GLU A 153 12.93 12.14 -14.29
N LYS A 154 12.94 13.23 -13.52
CA LYS A 154 13.43 14.53 -14.00
C LYS A 154 14.95 14.67 -13.98
N ALA A 155 15.63 13.91 -13.12
CA ALA A 155 17.08 13.96 -12.92
C ALA A 155 17.81 12.79 -13.60
N GLY A 156 17.10 11.75 -14.07
CA GLY A 156 17.68 10.57 -14.69
C GLY A 156 18.30 9.59 -13.68
N LEU A 157 17.76 9.51 -12.46
CA LEU A 157 18.28 8.56 -11.45
C LEU A 157 17.77 7.14 -11.73
N PRO A 158 18.65 6.13 -11.80
CA PRO A 158 18.27 4.72 -12.00
C PRO A 158 17.77 4.11 -10.68
N ILE A 159 16.53 4.41 -10.32
CA ILE A 159 15.88 3.86 -9.12
C ILE A 159 14.67 3.00 -9.46
N THR A 160 14.45 1.97 -8.66
CA THR A 160 13.25 1.14 -8.65
C THR A 160 12.58 1.18 -7.28
N ALA A 161 11.27 0.93 -7.25
CA ALA A 161 10.45 0.99 -6.06
C ALA A 161 10.26 -0.43 -5.54
N LYS A 162 10.43 -0.59 -4.23
CA LYS A 162 10.19 -1.84 -3.53
C LYS A 162 9.19 -1.62 -2.40
N LYS A 163 8.39 -2.64 -2.14
CA LYS A 163 7.46 -2.71 -1.03
C LYS A 163 7.81 -3.93 -0.18
N ALA A 164 7.85 -3.76 1.13
CA ALA A 164 7.90 -4.81 2.12
C ALA A 164 6.77 -4.57 3.12
N ASP A 165 5.73 -5.41 3.07
CA ASP A 165 4.46 -5.20 3.78
C ASP A 165 3.92 -3.77 3.49
N ASP A 166 3.65 -2.94 4.50
CA ASP A 166 3.19 -1.55 4.29
C ASP A 166 4.32 -0.52 4.16
N HIS A 167 5.57 -0.97 4.10
CA HIS A 167 6.72 -0.09 3.99
C HIS A 167 7.28 -0.03 2.58
N TYR A 168 7.71 1.17 2.17
CA TYR A 168 8.19 1.45 0.82
C TYR A 168 9.60 2.00 0.86
N PHE A 169 10.44 1.54 -0.06
CA PHE A 169 11.83 1.97 -0.18
C PHE A 169 12.29 1.94 -1.63
N ILE A 170 13.48 2.49 -1.86
CA ILE A 170 14.11 2.51 -3.18
C ILE A 170 15.22 1.48 -3.24
N GLU A 171 15.32 0.79 -4.37
CA GLU A 171 16.55 0.14 -4.79
C GLU A 171 17.19 0.99 -5.89
N TYR A 172 18.43 1.42 -5.66
CA TYR A 172 19.24 2.16 -6.62
C TYR A 172 20.08 1.17 -7.43
N ASP A 173 20.06 1.30 -8.75
CA ASP A 173 20.76 0.42 -9.68
C ASP A 173 22.01 1.12 -10.23
N LEU A 174 23.19 0.58 -9.88
CA LEU A 174 24.46 0.94 -10.50
C LEU A 174 24.84 -0.20 -11.44
N ASP A 175 25.55 0.11 -12.53
CA ASP A 175 26.00 -0.88 -13.52
C ASP A 175 26.72 -2.10 -12.89
N SER A 176 27.31 -1.93 -11.70
CA SER A 176 28.08 -2.95 -10.97
C SER A 176 27.39 -3.54 -9.72
N GLU A 177 26.44 -2.83 -9.08
CA GLU A 177 25.75 -3.29 -7.87
C GLU A 177 24.41 -2.57 -7.64
N THR A 178 23.54 -3.16 -6.83
CA THR A 178 22.36 -2.45 -6.29
C THR A 178 22.49 -2.21 -4.78
N PHE A 179 21.85 -1.13 -4.30
CA PHE A 179 21.72 -0.86 -2.87
C PHE A 179 20.34 -0.27 -2.51
N GLY A 180 19.89 -0.55 -1.28
CA GLY A 180 18.62 -0.07 -0.75
C GLY A 180 18.72 1.30 -0.09
N TRP A 181 17.69 2.12 -0.21
CA TRP A 181 17.62 3.45 0.38
C TRP A 181 16.33 3.65 1.18
N GLU A 182 16.50 3.99 2.46
CA GLU A 182 15.38 4.30 3.36
C GLU A 182 14.96 5.75 3.21
N LEU A 183 13.72 5.96 2.75
CA LEU A 183 13.26 7.24 2.20
C LEU A 183 13.19 8.34 3.25
N PHE A 184 12.67 7.99 4.44
CA PHE A 184 12.51 8.95 5.53
C PHE A 184 13.81 9.14 6.33
N LEU A 185 14.44 8.04 6.71
CA LEU A 185 15.69 8.10 7.48
C LEU A 185 16.82 8.72 6.65
N GLY A 186 16.74 8.64 5.33
CA GLY A 186 17.74 9.18 4.41
C GLY A 186 19.09 8.51 4.61
N ILE A 187 19.06 7.17 4.69
CA ILE A 187 20.23 6.33 4.90
C ILE A 187 20.20 5.12 3.95
N GLU A 188 21.37 4.61 3.60
CA GLU A 188 21.50 3.30 2.97
C GLU A 188 20.96 2.24 3.94
N GLN A 189 20.16 1.33 3.43
CA GLN A 189 19.66 0.21 4.21
C GLN A 189 20.71 -0.90 4.24
N ASP A 190 20.95 -1.46 5.42
CA ASP A 190 21.74 -2.69 5.52
C ASP A 190 21.05 -3.77 4.68
N LYS A 191 21.83 -4.45 3.82
CA LYS A 191 21.43 -5.65 3.07
C LYS A 191 20.90 -6.77 3.98
N LYS A 192 20.92 -6.63 5.31
CA LYS A 192 20.28 -7.56 6.26
C LYS A 192 18.94 -7.07 6.80
N LEU A 193 18.61 -5.79 6.77
CA LEU A 193 17.39 -5.27 7.42
C LEU A 193 16.14 -5.88 6.79
N TYR A 194 15.99 -5.74 5.48
CA TYR A 194 14.88 -6.34 4.75
C TYR A 194 15.06 -7.83 4.53
N PRO A 195 16.27 -8.38 4.33
CA PRO A 195 16.43 -9.84 4.32
C PRO A 195 16.17 -10.58 5.65
N THR A 196 16.29 -9.91 6.79
CA THR A 196 15.75 -10.44 8.05
C THR A 196 14.23 -10.38 8.09
N LEU A 197 13.60 -9.44 7.37
CA LEU A 197 12.17 -9.46 7.05
C LEU A 197 11.84 -10.48 5.93
N GLU A 198 12.77 -10.84 5.02
CA GLU A 198 12.60 -11.81 3.92
C GLU A 198 12.52 -13.26 4.38
N LYS A 199 12.81 -13.57 5.65
CA LYS A 199 12.30 -14.82 6.25
C LYS A 199 10.76 -14.90 6.13
N ASN A 200 10.08 -13.75 5.96
CA ASN A 200 8.72 -13.58 5.42
C ASN A 200 8.76 -12.97 4.00
N LYS A 201 9.07 -13.77 2.97
CA LYS A 201 8.69 -13.74 1.53
C LYS A 201 8.00 -12.51 0.83
N ASN A 202 8.11 -11.26 1.29
CA ASN A 202 7.18 -10.19 0.86
C ASN A 202 7.83 -8.95 0.23
N VAL A 203 9.13 -8.94 -0.07
CA VAL A 203 9.73 -7.84 -0.83
C VAL A 203 9.32 -7.94 -2.28
N THR A 204 8.51 -6.99 -2.77
CA THR A 204 7.98 -6.99 -4.13
C THR A 204 8.37 -5.72 -4.87
N PRO A 205 8.77 -5.81 -6.15
CA PRO A 205 8.93 -4.64 -6.99
C PRO A 205 7.57 -4.00 -7.28
N LEU A 206 7.55 -2.67 -7.32
CA LEU A 206 6.39 -1.90 -7.75
C LEU A 206 6.60 -1.45 -9.18
N ASP A 207 5.90 -2.09 -10.10
CA ASP A 207 5.68 -1.54 -11.42
C ASP A 207 4.75 -0.31 -11.36
N LYS A 208 4.57 0.34 -12.50
CA LYS A 208 3.75 1.53 -12.65
C LYS A 208 2.28 1.30 -12.25
N GLU A 209 1.71 0.14 -12.56
CA GLU A 209 0.30 -0.15 -12.29
C GLU A 209 0.08 -0.33 -10.79
N LYS A 210 0.90 -1.15 -10.14
CA LYS A 210 0.88 -1.34 -8.67
C LYS A 210 1.13 -0.04 -7.92
N PHE A 211 2.05 0.78 -8.44
CA PHE A 211 2.33 2.08 -7.87
C PHE A 211 1.07 2.97 -7.84
N LEU A 212 0.34 3.06 -8.96
CA LEU A 212 -0.91 3.84 -9.02
C LEU A 212 -2.05 3.16 -8.25
N GLY A 213 -2.07 1.83 -8.21
CA GLY A 213 -3.03 1.05 -7.43
C GLY A 213 -3.01 1.41 -5.95
N ILE A 214 -1.84 1.74 -5.40
CA ILE A 214 -1.71 2.23 -4.02
C ILE A 214 -2.39 3.61 -3.84
N ALA A 215 -2.28 4.50 -4.83
CA ALA A 215 -2.96 5.79 -4.80
C ALA A 215 -4.50 5.61 -4.93
N ASP A 216 -4.96 4.78 -5.86
CA ASP A 216 -6.38 4.43 -6.01
C ASP A 216 -6.93 3.81 -4.72
N ARG A 217 -6.18 2.91 -4.07
CA ARG A 217 -6.55 2.34 -2.77
C ARG A 217 -6.73 3.44 -1.73
N THR A 218 -5.75 4.34 -1.63
CA THR A 218 -5.76 5.44 -0.66
C THR A 218 -6.96 6.36 -0.88
N ILE A 219 -7.28 6.68 -2.12
CA ILE A 219 -8.49 7.42 -2.49
C ILE A 219 -9.75 6.66 -2.05
N GLY A 220 -9.86 5.37 -2.38
CA GLY A 220 -10.99 4.53 -2.02
C GLY A 220 -11.23 4.49 -0.50
N ILE A 221 -10.17 4.39 0.28
CA ILE A 221 -10.23 4.41 1.75
C ILE A 221 -10.82 5.73 2.27
N HIS A 222 -10.41 6.86 1.72
CA HIS A 222 -10.90 8.17 2.17
C HIS A 222 -12.34 8.43 1.75
N LEU A 223 -12.75 7.95 0.58
CA LEU A 223 -14.15 8.00 0.14
C LEU A 223 -15.03 7.13 1.04
N TYR A 224 -14.56 5.93 1.40
CA TYR A 224 -15.23 5.06 2.37
C TYR A 224 -15.39 5.74 3.74
N LYS A 225 -14.33 6.39 4.25
CA LYS A 225 -14.38 7.17 5.50
C LYS A 225 -15.37 8.35 5.44
N GLN A 226 -15.76 8.80 4.24
CA GLN A 226 -16.81 9.79 4.00
C GLN A 226 -18.19 9.16 3.71
N GLU A 227 -18.33 7.85 3.91
CA GLU A 227 -19.54 7.06 3.63
C GLU A 227 -19.96 7.07 2.14
N LYS A 228 -19.06 7.47 1.23
CA LYS A 228 -19.30 7.48 -0.22
C LYS A 228 -18.94 6.13 -0.83
N CYS A 229 -19.68 5.09 -0.48
CA CYS A 229 -19.26 3.71 -0.67
C CYS A 229 -19.29 3.24 -2.13
N GLU A 230 -20.19 3.74 -2.96
CA GLU A 230 -20.19 3.49 -4.40
C GLU A 230 -18.97 4.11 -5.09
N GLU A 231 -18.61 5.33 -4.73
CA GLU A 231 -17.42 6.01 -5.23
C GLU A 231 -16.15 5.30 -4.75
N ALA A 232 -16.10 4.91 -3.47
CA ALA A 232 -15.01 4.14 -2.90
C ALA A 232 -14.79 2.82 -3.67
N MET A 233 -15.86 2.09 -3.98
CA MET A 233 -15.77 0.82 -4.70
C MET A 233 -15.14 0.97 -6.09
N LYS A 234 -15.39 2.07 -6.80
CA LYS A 234 -14.74 2.37 -8.09
C LYS A 234 -13.21 2.38 -7.96
N TYR A 235 -12.68 3.05 -6.92
CA TYR A 235 -11.25 3.18 -6.72
C TYR A 235 -10.62 1.92 -6.09
N ILE A 236 -11.32 1.26 -5.17
CA ILE A 236 -10.88 -0.05 -4.65
C ILE A 236 -10.80 -1.09 -5.78
N THR A 237 -11.74 -1.09 -6.73
CA THR A 237 -11.69 -1.98 -7.89
C THR A 237 -10.46 -1.71 -8.77
N LYS A 238 -10.10 -0.43 -8.99
CA LYS A 238 -8.86 -0.09 -9.72
C LYS A 238 -7.61 -0.59 -8.99
N ALA A 239 -7.56 -0.40 -7.66
CA ALA A 239 -6.47 -0.89 -6.84
C ALA A 239 -6.33 -2.42 -6.90
N MET A 240 -7.46 -3.15 -6.89
CA MET A 240 -7.47 -4.61 -7.05
C MET A 240 -6.99 -5.05 -8.44
N ASN A 241 -7.35 -4.30 -9.48
CA ASN A 241 -6.88 -4.62 -10.83
C ASN A 241 -5.37 -4.45 -10.96
N ALA A 242 -4.78 -3.51 -10.21
CA ALA A 242 -3.33 -3.30 -10.16
C ALA A 242 -2.61 -4.37 -9.31
N ASP A 243 -3.18 -4.72 -8.15
CA ASP A 243 -2.67 -5.80 -7.30
C ASP A 243 -3.77 -6.48 -6.51
N ILE A 244 -4.31 -7.57 -7.05
CA ILE A 244 -5.35 -8.37 -6.40
C ILE A 244 -4.83 -9.09 -5.14
N THR A 245 -3.51 -9.21 -5.00
CA THR A 245 -2.87 -9.89 -3.87
C THR A 245 -2.57 -8.94 -2.70
N ASP A 246 -2.84 -7.64 -2.84
CA ASP A 246 -2.61 -6.66 -1.77
C ASP A 246 -3.62 -6.84 -0.62
N PRO A 247 -3.21 -7.35 0.56
CA PRO A 247 -4.12 -7.68 1.65
C PRO A 247 -4.88 -6.46 2.16
N ARG A 248 -4.23 -5.29 2.18
CA ARG A 248 -4.84 -4.01 2.54
C ARG A 248 -5.98 -3.63 1.60
N THR A 249 -5.78 -3.71 0.28
CA THR A 249 -6.85 -3.48 -0.71
C THR A 249 -8.01 -4.44 -0.50
N ASN A 250 -7.74 -5.72 -0.28
CA ASN A 250 -8.74 -6.75 0.00
C ASN A 250 -9.59 -6.42 1.24
N LYS A 251 -8.95 -6.02 2.35
CA LYS A 251 -9.67 -5.63 3.57
C LYS A 251 -10.59 -4.44 3.33
N TYR A 252 -10.12 -3.42 2.61
CA TYR A 252 -10.94 -2.24 2.33
C TYR A 252 -12.03 -2.51 1.29
N GLU A 253 -11.86 -3.47 0.38
CA GLU A 253 -12.99 -3.99 -0.42
C GLU A 253 -14.08 -4.56 0.48
N GLY A 254 -13.69 -5.34 1.50
CA GLY A 254 -14.61 -5.86 2.50
C GLY A 254 -15.36 -4.75 3.25
N ASP A 255 -14.63 -3.72 3.70
CA ASP A 255 -15.23 -2.57 4.37
C ASP A 255 -16.25 -1.83 3.48
N VAL A 256 -15.91 -1.63 2.20
CA VAL A 256 -16.81 -0.99 1.25
C VAL A 256 -18.01 -1.88 0.95
N TYR A 257 -17.85 -3.19 0.80
CA TYR A 257 -18.99 -4.11 0.65
C TYR A 257 -19.92 -4.10 1.85
N LYS A 258 -19.37 -4.06 3.07
CA LYS A 258 -20.15 -3.94 4.30
C LYS A 258 -20.95 -2.64 4.32
N CYS A 259 -20.34 -1.52 3.92
CA CYS A 259 -21.04 -0.25 3.78
C CYS A 259 -22.18 -0.32 2.74
N LEU A 260 -21.98 -1.06 1.65
CA LEU A 260 -22.99 -1.31 0.62
C LEU A 260 -24.02 -2.39 1.00
N GLY A 261 -24.00 -2.91 2.23
CA GLY A 261 -24.90 -3.97 2.71
C GLY A 261 -24.70 -5.34 2.08
N LYS A 262 -23.51 -5.61 1.51
CA LYS A 262 -23.17 -6.86 0.81
C LYS A 262 -22.31 -7.76 1.70
N ASP A 263 -22.88 -8.21 2.82
CA ASP A 263 -22.13 -8.91 3.88
C ASP A 263 -21.41 -10.18 3.42
N GLU A 264 -22.00 -11.01 2.54
CA GLU A 264 -21.30 -12.21 2.03
C GLU A 264 -20.05 -11.86 1.24
N ARG A 265 -20.11 -10.82 0.39
CA ARG A 265 -18.94 -10.36 -0.35
C ARG A 265 -17.89 -9.76 0.57
N ALA A 266 -18.33 -9.07 1.63
CA ALA A 266 -17.43 -8.52 2.62
C ALA A 266 -16.63 -9.64 3.33
N LEU A 267 -17.30 -10.72 3.74
CA LEU A 267 -16.63 -11.89 4.31
C LEU A 267 -15.60 -12.48 3.36
N ASP A 268 -15.96 -12.68 2.09
CA ASP A 268 -15.04 -13.19 1.08
C ASP A 268 -13.79 -12.29 0.98
N SER A 269 -13.97 -10.97 0.88
CA SER A 269 -12.87 -10.00 0.82
C SER A 269 -11.96 -10.03 2.06
N TYR A 270 -12.52 -10.16 3.27
CA TYR A 270 -11.70 -10.30 4.49
C TYR A 270 -10.95 -11.64 4.52
N ASN A 271 -11.58 -12.74 4.11
CA ASN A 271 -10.91 -14.03 4.00
C ASN A 271 -9.73 -13.98 3.01
N TYR A 272 -9.89 -13.30 1.87
CA TYR A 272 -8.78 -13.10 0.93
C TYR A 272 -7.66 -12.26 1.51
N ALA A 273 -7.98 -11.19 2.27
CA ALA A 273 -6.95 -10.39 2.93
C ALA A 273 -6.11 -11.25 3.89
N ILE A 274 -6.75 -12.16 4.63
CA ILE A 274 -6.09 -13.10 5.55
C ILE A 274 -5.34 -14.20 4.79
N GLU A 275 -5.83 -14.63 3.62
CA GLU A 275 -5.15 -15.63 2.79
C GLU A 275 -3.82 -15.09 2.23
N PHE A 276 -3.80 -13.84 1.78
CA PHE A 276 -2.59 -13.20 1.26
C PHE A 276 -1.64 -12.76 2.37
N GLU A 277 -2.16 -12.40 3.54
CA GLU A 277 -1.37 -12.08 4.72
C GLU A 277 -2.02 -12.66 5.99
N GLU A 278 -1.54 -13.84 6.39
CA GLU A 278 -2.08 -14.57 7.54
C GLU A 278 -2.04 -13.76 8.84
N ASN A 279 -1.09 -12.83 8.95
CA ASN A 279 -0.85 -11.99 10.11
C ASN A 279 -1.53 -10.61 10.03
N PHE A 280 -2.45 -10.41 9.08
CA PHE A 280 -3.14 -9.12 8.93
C PHE A 280 -4.28 -8.96 9.96
N PHE A 281 -3.93 -8.42 11.13
CA PHE A 281 -4.82 -8.41 12.29
C PHE A 281 -6.08 -7.58 12.08
N GLU A 282 -6.04 -6.50 11.29
CA GLU A 282 -7.21 -5.66 11.02
C GLU A 282 -8.31 -6.43 10.24
N ALA A 283 -7.90 -7.25 9.27
CA ALA A 283 -8.83 -8.09 8.51
C ALA A 283 -9.44 -9.17 9.41
N ARG A 284 -8.62 -9.83 10.24
CA ARG A 284 -9.09 -10.82 11.23
C ARG A 284 -10.06 -10.23 12.24
N ALA A 285 -9.73 -9.07 12.82
CA ALA A 285 -10.60 -8.41 13.79
C ALA A 285 -11.96 -8.06 13.17
N THR A 286 -11.97 -7.58 11.91
CA THR A 286 -13.20 -7.22 11.21
C THR A 286 -14.02 -8.46 10.82
N LEU A 287 -13.36 -9.54 10.39
CA LEU A 287 -13.99 -10.83 10.14
C LEU A 287 -14.63 -11.37 11.44
N GLY A 288 -13.91 -11.32 12.55
CA GLY A 288 -14.40 -11.71 13.87
C GLY A 288 -15.63 -10.92 14.28
N GLU A 289 -15.65 -9.60 14.04
CA GLU A 289 -16.83 -8.74 14.28
C GLU A 289 -18.05 -9.21 13.48
N MET A 290 -17.86 -9.57 12.21
CA MET A 290 -18.94 -10.05 11.36
C MET A 290 -19.45 -11.43 11.78
N LEU A 291 -18.54 -12.36 12.11
CA LEU A 291 -18.88 -13.68 12.63
C LEU A 291 -19.64 -13.56 13.95
N TYR A 292 -19.23 -12.62 14.82
CA TYR A 292 -19.95 -12.30 16.04
C TYR A 292 -21.39 -11.84 15.75
N LYS A 293 -21.58 -10.91 14.79
CA LYS A 293 -22.93 -10.46 14.36
C LYS A 293 -23.78 -11.59 13.78
N ARG A 294 -23.17 -12.62 13.17
CA ARG A 294 -23.84 -13.82 12.64
C ARG A 294 -24.12 -14.90 13.69
N GLY A 295 -23.64 -14.75 14.92
CA GLY A 295 -23.76 -15.79 15.95
C GLY A 295 -22.72 -16.91 15.81
N GLU A 296 -21.66 -16.74 15.02
CA GLU A 296 -20.54 -17.70 14.87
C GLU A 296 -19.43 -17.42 15.90
N LEU A 297 -19.78 -17.58 17.17
CA LEU A 297 -19.08 -16.96 18.29
C LEU A 297 -17.71 -17.56 18.58
N SER A 298 -17.57 -18.88 18.44
CA SER A 298 -16.31 -19.57 18.65
C SER A 298 -15.26 -19.10 17.65
N LYS A 299 -15.66 -18.94 16.38
CA LYS A 299 -14.77 -18.44 15.32
C LYS A 299 -14.44 -16.97 15.51
N ALA A 300 -15.43 -16.16 15.90
CA ALA A 300 -15.20 -14.76 16.24
C ALA A 300 -14.15 -14.62 17.36
N LEU A 301 -14.27 -15.39 18.43
CA LEU A 301 -13.32 -15.36 19.55
C LEU A 301 -11.92 -15.84 19.12
N GLU A 302 -11.84 -16.85 18.25
CA GLU A 302 -10.57 -17.31 17.66
C GLU A 302 -9.88 -16.19 16.87
N ASP A 303 -10.60 -15.51 15.97
CA ASP A 303 -10.05 -14.40 15.19
C ASP A 303 -9.64 -13.21 16.05
N TYR A 304 -10.40 -12.87 17.09
CA TYR A 304 -10.03 -11.82 18.04
C TYR A 304 -8.81 -12.19 18.87
N ASN A 305 -8.71 -13.43 19.36
CA ASN A 305 -7.52 -13.89 20.07
C ASN A 305 -6.30 -13.81 19.16
N LYS A 306 -6.41 -14.25 17.91
CA LYS A 306 -5.30 -14.15 16.96
C LYS A 306 -4.92 -12.71 16.66
N SER A 307 -5.91 -11.83 16.51
CA SER A 307 -5.67 -10.39 16.32
C SER A 307 -4.95 -9.76 17.51
N ILE A 308 -5.29 -10.18 18.75
CA ILE A 308 -4.62 -9.72 19.98
C ILE A 308 -3.19 -10.24 20.05
N GLU A 309 -2.92 -11.49 19.65
CA GLU A 309 -1.55 -12.01 19.56
C GLU A 309 -0.68 -11.18 18.60
N LEU A 310 -1.26 -10.77 17.48
CA LEU A 310 -0.58 -9.99 16.43
C LEU A 310 -0.43 -8.50 16.80
N SER A 311 -1.40 -7.94 17.54
CA SER A 311 -1.44 -6.52 17.92
C SER A 311 -1.82 -6.34 19.40
N PRO A 312 -0.94 -6.76 20.34
CA PRO A 312 -1.24 -6.79 21.78
C PRO A 312 -1.34 -5.40 22.43
N SER A 313 -0.99 -4.34 21.69
CA SER A 313 -1.07 -2.95 22.14
C SER A 313 -2.32 -2.23 21.63
N ASN A 314 -3.20 -2.90 20.89
CA ASN A 314 -4.42 -2.32 20.37
C ASN A 314 -5.59 -2.47 21.37
N PRO A 315 -6.02 -1.40 22.06
CA PRO A 315 -7.08 -1.47 23.07
C PRO A 315 -8.45 -1.87 22.50
N GLU A 316 -8.72 -1.56 21.23
CA GLU A 316 -10.03 -1.85 20.61
C GLU A 316 -10.26 -3.37 20.47
N LEU A 317 -9.19 -4.15 20.27
CA LEU A 317 -9.28 -5.60 20.19
C LEU A 317 -9.72 -6.21 21.52
N TYR A 318 -9.16 -5.74 22.64
CA TYR A 318 -9.54 -6.19 23.98
C TYR A 318 -10.97 -5.78 24.33
N LYS A 319 -11.34 -4.52 24.05
CA LYS A 319 -12.71 -4.05 24.26
C LYS A 319 -13.71 -4.93 23.50
N THR A 320 -13.48 -5.17 22.22
CA THR A 320 -14.42 -5.94 21.40
C THR A 320 -14.49 -7.41 21.81
N LYS A 321 -13.36 -8.00 22.23
CA LYS A 321 -13.36 -9.33 22.85
C LYS A 321 -14.19 -9.35 24.14
N GLY A 322 -14.09 -8.33 24.99
CA GLY A 322 -14.92 -8.15 26.17
C GLY A 322 -16.43 -8.13 25.85
N ASP A 323 -16.81 -7.43 24.77
CA ASP A 323 -18.21 -7.37 24.30
C ASP A 323 -18.72 -8.76 23.90
N ILE A 324 -17.90 -9.54 23.20
CA ILE A 324 -18.20 -10.93 22.82
C ILE A 324 -18.38 -11.81 24.07
N LEU A 325 -17.48 -11.70 25.05
CA LEU A 325 -17.51 -12.49 26.27
C LEU A 325 -18.75 -12.21 27.14
N ILE A 326 -19.17 -10.95 27.26
CA ILE A 326 -20.37 -10.57 28.02
C ILE A 326 -21.63 -11.09 27.35
N LYS A 327 -21.78 -10.82 26.06
CA LYS A 327 -23.07 -11.05 25.40
C LYS A 327 -23.42 -12.52 25.24
N LEU A 328 -22.45 -13.42 25.37
CA LEU A 328 -22.61 -14.79 24.89
C LEU A 328 -22.16 -15.90 25.84
N LEU A 329 -21.18 -15.63 26.71
CA LEU A 329 -20.65 -16.65 27.61
C LEU A 329 -20.97 -16.37 29.09
N ASP A 330 -21.63 -15.25 29.38
CA ASP A 330 -21.80 -14.68 30.74
C ASP A 330 -20.46 -14.64 31.51
N LYS A 331 -19.35 -14.55 30.78
CA LYS A 331 -17.98 -14.58 31.29
C LYS A 331 -17.57 -13.18 31.75
N LYS A 332 -18.39 -12.57 32.60
CA LYS A 332 -18.22 -11.20 33.09
C LYS A 332 -16.83 -10.94 33.66
N LYS A 333 -16.27 -11.91 34.38
CA LYS A 333 -14.91 -11.81 34.95
C LYS A 333 -13.81 -11.76 33.90
N GLU A 334 -13.95 -12.51 32.80
CA GLU A 334 -12.97 -12.49 31.71
C GLU A 334 -13.10 -11.19 30.90
N ALA A 335 -14.33 -10.79 30.60
CA ALA A 335 -14.60 -9.52 29.93
C ALA A 335 -14.09 -8.31 30.72
N GLN A 336 -14.27 -8.30 32.05
CA GLN A 336 -13.74 -7.25 32.91
C GLN A 336 -12.22 -7.13 32.76
N LYS A 337 -11.48 -8.25 32.74
CA LYS A 337 -10.04 -8.24 32.54
C LYS A 337 -9.65 -7.65 31.17
N ASP A 338 -10.38 -8.01 30.13
CA ASP A 338 -10.13 -7.47 28.80
C ASP A 338 -10.42 -5.95 28.74
N TYR A 339 -11.49 -5.46 29.37
CA TYR A 339 -11.75 -4.02 29.48
C TYR A 339 -10.70 -3.28 30.31
N GLU A 340 -10.27 -3.85 31.44
CA GLU A 340 -9.18 -3.31 32.25
C GLU A 340 -7.90 -3.20 31.43
N LYS A 341 -7.61 -4.20 30.59
CA LYS A 341 -6.47 -4.17 29.69
C LYS A 341 -6.60 -3.10 28.60
N ALA A 342 -7.78 -2.97 28.00
CA ALA A 342 -8.07 -1.92 27.03
C ALA A 342 -7.83 -0.53 27.65
N LEU A 343 -8.34 -0.30 28.86
CA LEU A 343 -8.16 0.96 29.59
C LEU A 343 -6.69 1.21 29.95
N GLU A 344 -5.96 0.19 30.41
CA GLU A 344 -4.52 0.27 30.68
C GLU A 344 -3.74 0.72 29.44
N LEU A 345 -4.07 0.17 28.27
CA LEU A 345 -3.42 0.50 27.00
C LEU A 345 -3.77 1.91 26.51
N ILE A 346 -5.01 2.36 26.72
CA ILE A 346 -5.44 3.73 26.39
C ILE A 346 -4.70 4.75 27.26
N LEU A 347 -4.58 4.49 28.57
CA LEU A 347 -3.95 5.41 29.53
C LEU A 347 -2.41 5.48 29.40
N LYS A 348 -1.80 4.58 28.64
CA LYS A 348 -0.34 4.55 28.37
C LYS A 348 0.06 5.33 27.11
N LYS A 349 -0.89 5.74 26.27
CA LYS A 349 -0.67 6.60 25.09
C LYS A 349 -0.89 8.06 25.45
#